data_AF-A0A1J0WIE2-F1
#
_entry.id   AF-A0A1J0WIE2-F1
#
_cell.length_a   1.000
_cell.length_b   1.000
_cell.length_c   1.000
_cell.angle_alpha   90.00
_cell.angle_beta   90.00
_cell.angle_gamma   90.00
#
_symmetry.space_group_name_H-M   'P 1'
#
loop_
_entity.id
_entity.type
_entity.pdbx_description
1 polymer ?
#
loop_
_entity_poly.entity_id
_entity_poly.type
_entity_poly.pdbx_seq_one_letter_code
_entity_poly.pdbx_strand_id
1 'polypeptide(L)'
;MSTVRRNPVARVLTGILVFQLGLGVLLFWGDLRDDLRLPGFGPRAPSLTEPIRPGDQTRRYRPDRAPPPGRPIPSSPLPDRLVLTQIEAGRTILLEGAIGEGDAARIAQQIEELAQAPERVILNSPGGSVRDALDLGRSLRSAGFSTALRDGDICYSACPYLLAAGVTRDIPEGGSVGVHQHYFGESTILPAFVAVENIQRGQGEVMAYLDDMGIDPLVMRHALVTPPDEIYVLLPEELRAYGFLQEIDDE
;
A
#
# COMPACT_ATOMS: atom_id res chain seq x y z
N MET A 1 -24.88 -72.30 -0.20
CA MET A 1 -25.08 -70.88 -0.57
C MET A 1 -25.15 -70.05 0.71
N SER A 2 -24.08 -69.36 1.08
CA SER A 2 -24.07 -68.46 2.25
C SER A 2 -24.37 -67.04 1.77
N THR A 3 -25.55 -66.52 2.11
CA THR A 3 -25.95 -65.15 1.79
C THR A 3 -25.32 -64.20 2.79
N VAL A 4 -24.26 -63.52 2.37
CA VAL A 4 -23.63 -62.44 3.16
C VAL A 4 -24.67 -61.33 3.39
N ARG A 5 -25.19 -61.23 4.61
CA ARG A 5 -26.03 -60.11 5.04
C ARG A 5 -25.20 -58.82 4.98
N ARG A 6 -25.36 -58.07 3.90
CA ARG A 6 -24.77 -56.73 3.75
C ARG A 6 -25.23 -55.84 4.91
N ASN A 7 -24.28 -55.43 5.75
CA ASN A 7 -24.50 -54.61 6.94
C ASN A 7 -25.21 -53.29 6.56
N PRO A 8 -26.44 -53.03 7.04
CA PRO A 8 -27.20 -51.83 6.70
C PRO A 8 -26.48 -50.56 7.16
N VAL A 9 -25.73 -50.62 8.26
CA VAL A 9 -24.94 -49.49 8.78
C VAL A 9 -23.83 -49.13 7.81
N ALA A 10 -23.15 -50.13 7.23
CA ALA A 10 -22.09 -49.89 6.25
C ALA A 10 -22.63 -49.18 5.01
N ARG A 11 -23.84 -49.53 4.53
CA ARG A 11 -24.44 -48.82 3.38
C ARG A 11 -24.80 -47.38 3.69
N VAL A 12 -25.31 -47.10 4.88
CA VAL A 12 -25.64 -45.73 5.30
C VAL A 12 -24.37 -44.90 5.42
N LEU A 13 -23.33 -45.43 6.05
CA LEU A 13 -22.03 -44.73 6.18
C LEU A 13 -21.37 -44.52 4.81
N THR A 14 -21.41 -45.49 3.91
CA THR A 14 -20.93 -45.31 2.53
C THR A 14 -21.76 -44.26 1.78
N GLY A 15 -23.08 -44.22 1.98
CA GLY A 15 -23.95 -43.20 1.39
C GLY A 15 -23.60 -41.79 1.88
N ILE A 16 -23.36 -41.63 3.18
CA ILE A 16 -22.91 -40.36 3.78
C ILE A 16 -21.55 -39.95 3.22
N LEU A 17 -20.58 -40.87 3.14
CA LEU A 17 -19.25 -40.59 2.61
C LEU A 17 -19.31 -40.14 1.14
N VAL A 18 -20.09 -40.83 0.31
CA VAL A 18 -20.27 -40.45 -1.11
C VAL A 18 -20.92 -39.08 -1.23
N PHE A 19 -21.90 -38.77 -0.37
CA PHE A 19 -22.53 -37.46 -0.33
C PHE A 19 -21.53 -36.36 0.10
N GLN A 20 -20.71 -36.63 1.13
CA GLN A 20 -19.67 -35.70 1.59
C GLN A 20 -18.60 -35.45 0.52
N LEU A 21 -18.15 -36.49 -0.18
CA LEU A 21 -17.22 -36.36 -1.30
C LEU A 21 -17.84 -35.59 -2.47
N GLY A 22 -19.12 -35.84 -2.76
CA GLY A 22 -19.86 -35.08 -3.77
C GLY A 22 -19.96 -33.60 -3.42
N LEU A 23 -20.27 -33.27 -2.16
CA LEU A 23 -20.30 -31.89 -1.67
C LEU A 23 -18.91 -31.24 -1.76
N GLY A 24 -17.85 -31.96 -1.37
CA GLY A 24 -16.47 -31.48 -1.45
C GLY A 24 -16.02 -31.17 -2.88
N VAL A 25 -16.35 -32.03 -3.84
CA VAL A 25 -16.09 -31.80 -5.27
C VAL A 25 -16.88 -30.59 -5.79
N LEU A 26 -18.13 -30.43 -5.36
CA LEU A 26 -18.99 -29.34 -5.81
C LEU A 26 -18.51 -27.98 -5.28
N LEU A 27 -18.06 -27.93 -4.01
CA LEU A 27 -17.43 -26.76 -3.42
C LEU A 27 -16.10 -26.42 -4.12
N PHE A 28 -15.24 -27.42 -4.34
CA PHE A 28 -13.97 -27.23 -5.05
C PHE A 28 -14.20 -26.74 -6.49
N TRP A 29 -15.21 -27.25 -7.19
CA TRP A 29 -15.56 -26.81 -8.54
C TRP A 29 -16.18 -25.41 -8.58
N GLY A 30 -16.91 -25.02 -7.54
CA GLY A 30 -17.38 -23.65 -7.35
C GLY A 30 -16.20 -22.69 -7.20
N ASP A 31 -15.27 -23.02 -6.32
CA ASP A 31 -14.05 -22.24 -6.05
C ASP A 31 -13.17 -22.10 -7.32
N LEU A 32 -12.98 -23.21 -8.05
CA LEU A 32 -12.23 -23.21 -9.32
C LEU A 32 -12.90 -22.37 -10.42
N ARG A 33 -14.22 -22.21 -10.39
CA ARG A 33 -14.95 -21.33 -11.33
C ARG A 33 -14.82 -19.86 -10.96
N ASP A 34 -14.77 -19.54 -9.68
CA ASP A 34 -14.55 -18.17 -9.21
C ASP A 34 -13.09 -17.73 -9.41
N ASP A 35 -12.13 -18.66 -9.35
CA ASP A 35 -10.71 -18.44 -9.67
C ASP A 35 -10.39 -18.44 -11.17
N LEU A 36 -11.29 -18.97 -12.01
CA LEU A 36 -11.21 -18.84 -13.49
C LEU A 36 -11.79 -17.50 -13.95
N ARG A 37 -11.31 -16.40 -13.36
CA ARG A 37 -11.38 -15.10 -14.03
C ARG A 37 -10.50 -15.18 -15.27
N LEU A 38 -11.11 -15.30 -16.44
CA LEU A 38 -10.43 -15.10 -17.73
C LEU A 38 -9.54 -13.85 -17.60
N PRO A 39 -8.25 -13.89 -18.00
CA PRO A 39 -7.39 -12.72 -17.92
C PRO A 39 -8.08 -11.58 -18.68
N GLY A 40 -8.52 -10.57 -17.92
CA GLY A 40 -9.29 -9.47 -18.48
C GLY A 40 -8.42 -8.73 -19.49
N PHE A 41 -8.79 -8.82 -20.77
CA PHE A 41 -8.33 -7.88 -21.80
C PHE A 41 -9.08 -6.55 -21.64
N GLY A 42 -9.03 -5.95 -20.46
CA GLY A 42 -9.27 -4.51 -20.30
C GLY A 42 -8.02 -3.76 -20.76
N PRO A 43 -8.11 -2.47 -21.17
CA PRO A 43 -6.92 -1.69 -21.41
C PRO A 43 -6.15 -1.63 -20.08
N ARG A 44 -5.03 -2.36 -20.01
CA ARG A 44 -4.04 -2.20 -18.94
C ARG A 44 -3.77 -0.71 -18.82
N ALA A 45 -3.89 -0.15 -17.62
CA ALA A 45 -3.67 1.27 -17.40
C ALA A 45 -2.44 1.80 -18.17
N PRO A 46 -2.42 3.08 -18.57
CA PRO A 46 -1.27 3.68 -19.23
C PRO A 46 0.03 3.46 -18.43
N SER A 47 1.16 3.51 -19.10
CA SER A 47 2.45 3.46 -18.41
C SER A 47 2.64 4.69 -17.52
N LEU A 48 3.38 4.56 -16.41
CA LEU A 48 3.74 5.71 -15.57
C LEU A 48 4.38 6.85 -16.38
N THR A 49 5.17 6.54 -17.41
CA THR A 49 5.85 7.55 -18.23
C THR A 49 4.91 8.38 -19.10
N GLU A 50 3.61 8.04 -19.18
CA GLU A 50 2.63 8.83 -19.92
C GLU A 50 2.08 9.99 -19.08
N PRO A 51 1.88 11.19 -19.67
CA PRO A 51 1.29 12.32 -18.96
C PRO A 51 -0.08 12.01 -18.36
N ILE A 52 -0.40 12.64 -17.23
CA ILE A 52 -1.69 12.48 -16.55
C ILE A 52 -2.66 13.57 -16.97
N ARG A 53 -3.94 13.20 -17.09
CA ARG A 53 -5.07 14.12 -17.27
C ARG A 53 -6.16 13.80 -16.24
N PRO A 54 -6.97 14.78 -15.82
CA PRO A 54 -8.13 14.52 -14.97
C PRO A 54 -9.02 13.40 -15.54
N GLY A 55 -9.32 12.40 -14.70
CA GLY A 55 -10.08 11.21 -15.10
C GLY A 55 -9.28 10.06 -15.72
N ASP A 56 -7.98 10.27 -15.98
CA ASP A 56 -7.02 9.26 -16.45
C ASP A 56 -5.78 9.29 -15.55
N GLN A 57 -5.95 8.96 -14.28
CA GLN A 57 -4.89 9.05 -13.26
C GLN A 57 -4.30 7.71 -12.87
N THR A 58 -4.99 6.61 -13.21
CA THR A 58 -4.54 5.26 -12.92
C THR A 58 -3.43 4.86 -13.88
N ARG A 59 -2.32 4.34 -13.36
CA ARG A 59 -1.14 3.96 -14.13
C ARG A 59 -0.70 2.55 -13.76
N ARG A 60 -0.10 1.82 -14.70
CA ARG A 60 0.57 0.55 -14.37
C ARG A 60 1.69 0.79 -13.38
N TYR A 61 1.69 0.03 -12.30
CA TYR A 61 2.60 0.21 -11.19
C TYR A 61 3.57 -0.95 -11.04
N ARG A 62 4.86 -0.63 -10.91
CA ARG A 62 5.95 -1.57 -10.65
C ARG A 62 6.91 -0.95 -9.65
N PRO A 63 6.90 -1.39 -8.37
CA PRO A 63 7.64 -0.77 -7.28
C PRO A 63 9.15 -0.66 -7.52
N ASP A 64 9.75 -1.64 -8.20
CA ASP A 64 11.21 -1.78 -8.36
C ASP A 64 11.86 -0.60 -9.10
N ARG A 65 11.10 0.14 -9.91
CA ARG A 65 11.61 1.21 -10.77
C ARG A 65 10.60 2.33 -11.05
N ALA A 66 9.69 2.62 -10.13
CA ALA A 66 8.61 3.58 -10.39
C ALA A 66 9.14 5.02 -10.55
N PRO A 67 9.08 5.64 -11.76
CA PRO A 67 9.31 7.07 -11.90
C PRO A 67 8.06 7.88 -11.52
N PRO A 68 8.21 9.21 -11.34
CA PRO A 68 7.09 10.13 -11.42
C PRO A 68 6.42 10.06 -12.80
N PRO A 69 5.15 10.45 -12.90
CA PRO A 69 4.43 10.35 -14.14
C PRO A 69 4.96 11.31 -15.20
N GLY A 70 4.95 10.88 -16.46
CA GLY A 70 5.51 11.70 -17.55
C GLY A 70 7.04 11.77 -17.59
N ARG A 71 7.75 11.16 -16.63
CA ARG A 71 9.21 11.11 -16.60
C ARG A 71 9.72 9.75 -17.12
N PRO A 72 10.90 9.70 -17.77
CA PRO A 72 11.54 8.44 -18.14
C PRO A 72 11.87 7.58 -16.91
N ILE A 73 11.94 6.26 -17.10
CA ILE A 73 12.35 5.31 -16.05
C ILE A 73 13.80 5.63 -15.64
N PRO A 74 14.13 5.68 -14.34
CA PRO A 74 15.49 5.90 -13.87
C PRO A 74 16.44 4.79 -14.33
N SER A 75 17.71 5.13 -14.53
CA SER A 75 18.75 4.15 -14.89
C SER A 75 19.12 3.22 -13.73
N SER A 76 19.02 3.71 -12.49
CA SER A 76 19.23 2.95 -11.26
C SER A 76 17.90 2.70 -10.54
N PRO A 77 17.62 1.47 -10.07
CA PRO A 77 16.45 1.20 -9.25
C PRO A 77 16.58 1.88 -7.89
N LEU A 78 15.43 2.10 -7.24
CA LEU A 78 15.40 2.50 -5.83
C LEU A 78 15.90 1.35 -4.95
N PRO A 79 16.45 1.63 -3.74
CA PRO A 79 16.88 0.58 -2.82
C PRO A 79 15.73 -0.37 -2.43
N ASP A 80 16.03 -1.66 -2.30
CA ASP A 80 15.05 -2.69 -1.89
C ASP A 80 14.57 -2.56 -0.43
N ARG A 81 15.21 -1.68 0.35
CA ARG A 81 14.88 -1.37 1.75
C ARG A 81 15.01 0.12 1.99
N LEU A 82 14.34 0.64 3.01
CA LEU A 82 14.34 2.07 3.30
C LEU A 82 15.71 2.50 3.80
N VAL A 83 16.39 3.40 3.09
CA VAL A 83 17.71 3.90 3.46
C VAL A 83 17.58 5.31 4.01
N LEU A 84 18.14 5.55 5.20
CA LEU A 84 18.27 6.89 5.77
C LEU A 84 19.63 7.49 5.37
N THR A 85 19.60 8.69 4.78
CA THR A 85 20.79 9.48 4.48
C THR A 85 20.66 10.87 5.08
N GLN A 86 21.65 11.32 5.84
CA GLN A 86 21.70 12.70 6.33
C GLN A 86 22.16 13.64 5.22
N ILE A 87 21.44 14.74 5.03
CA ILE A 87 21.78 15.81 4.08
C ILE A 87 21.73 17.16 4.81
N GLU A 88 22.10 18.24 4.12
CA GLU A 88 22.01 19.62 4.66
C GLU A 88 22.68 19.80 6.04
N ALA A 89 23.86 19.19 6.19
CA ALA A 89 24.64 19.14 7.43
C ALA A 89 23.91 18.49 8.62
N GLY A 90 22.99 17.55 8.38
CA GLY A 90 22.31 16.76 9.42
C GLY A 90 20.93 17.29 9.82
N ARG A 91 20.51 18.45 9.28
CA ARG A 91 19.18 19.04 9.58
C ARG A 91 18.03 18.37 8.82
N THR A 92 18.35 17.64 7.76
CA THR A 92 17.35 16.95 6.93
C THR A 92 17.81 15.52 6.70
N ILE A 93 16.87 14.58 6.77
CA ILE A 93 17.11 13.17 6.40
C ILE A 93 16.35 12.85 5.11
N LEU A 94 16.99 12.12 4.21
CA LEU A 94 16.37 11.50 3.05
C LEU A 94 16.07 10.04 3.40
N LEU A 95 14.80 9.64 3.26
CA LEU A 95 14.35 8.26 3.31
C LEU A 95 14.04 7.80 1.89
N GLU A 96 14.86 6.90 1.36
CA GLU A 96 14.77 6.43 -0.02
C GLU A 96 14.69 4.90 -0.10
N GLY A 97 13.81 4.38 -0.95
CA GLY A 97 13.65 2.93 -1.16
C GLY A 97 12.36 2.33 -0.61
N ALA A 98 12.23 1.02 -0.76
CA ALA A 98 11.02 0.28 -0.34
C ALA A 98 10.93 0.17 1.19
N ILE A 99 9.73 0.36 1.73
CA ILE A 99 9.45 0.24 3.17
C ILE A 99 9.30 -1.26 3.49
N GLY A 100 10.32 -1.87 4.07
CA GLY A 100 10.31 -3.29 4.43
C GLY A 100 9.85 -3.55 5.86
N GLU A 101 9.50 -4.80 6.15
CA GLU A 101 9.18 -5.22 7.52
C GLU A 101 10.32 -4.94 8.50
N GLY A 102 10.01 -4.28 9.62
CA GLY A 102 10.96 -3.89 10.65
C GLY A 102 11.69 -2.57 10.36
N ASP A 103 11.41 -1.90 9.24
CA ASP A 103 12.00 -0.58 8.95
C ASP A 103 11.52 0.49 9.91
N ALA A 104 10.32 0.38 10.51
CA ALA A 104 9.86 1.38 11.46
C ALA A 104 10.79 1.50 12.67
N ALA A 105 11.03 0.38 13.36
CA ALA A 105 11.92 0.34 14.52
C ALA A 105 13.37 0.68 14.14
N ARG A 106 13.86 0.14 13.01
CA ARG A 106 15.23 0.35 12.55
C ARG A 106 15.50 1.82 12.21
N ILE A 107 14.61 2.47 11.48
CA ILE A 107 14.77 3.87 11.08
C ILE A 107 14.59 4.79 12.28
N ALA A 108 13.62 4.53 13.16
CA ALA A 108 13.45 5.30 14.39
C ALA A 108 14.71 5.28 15.26
N GLN A 109 15.31 4.09 15.46
CA GLN A 109 16.58 3.95 16.17
C GLN A 109 17.72 4.73 15.48
N GLN A 110 17.83 4.65 14.15
CA GLN A 110 18.83 5.40 13.40
C GLN A 110 18.68 6.92 13.57
N ILE A 111 17.45 7.43 13.67
CA ILE A 111 17.17 8.85 13.93
C ILE A 111 17.60 9.24 15.35
N GLU A 112 17.34 8.40 16.35
CA GLU A 112 17.74 8.64 17.75
C GLU A 112 19.27 8.64 17.93
N GLU A 113 20.00 7.88 17.12
CA GLU A 113 21.46 7.80 17.15
C GLU A 113 22.16 8.97 16.45
N LEU A 114 21.40 9.87 15.81
CA LEU A 114 21.97 11.05 15.14
C LEU A 114 22.52 12.06 16.15
N ALA A 115 23.68 12.65 15.83
CA ALA A 115 24.31 13.67 16.67
C ALA A 115 23.49 14.97 16.73
N GLN A 116 22.65 15.22 15.73
CA GLN A 116 21.73 16.35 15.65
C GLN A 116 20.34 15.83 15.30
N ALA A 117 19.33 16.33 16.00
CA ALA A 117 17.93 16.05 15.66
C ALA A 117 17.60 16.74 14.33
N PRO A 118 17.19 15.99 13.29
CA PRO A 118 16.74 16.60 12.05
C PRO A 118 15.37 17.26 12.23
N GLU A 119 15.05 18.21 11.37
CA GLU A 119 13.77 18.94 11.37
C GLU A 119 12.86 18.49 10.22
N ARG A 120 13.45 17.87 9.20
CA ARG A 120 12.79 17.54 7.94
C ARG A 120 13.14 16.15 7.45
N VAL A 121 12.14 15.48 6.87
CA VAL A 121 12.25 14.20 6.19
C VAL A 121 11.88 14.38 4.72
N ILE A 122 12.82 14.12 3.81
CA ILE A 122 12.54 13.99 2.39
C ILE A 122 12.23 12.53 2.08
N LEU A 123 11.17 12.27 1.31
CA LEU A 123 10.74 10.92 0.96
C LEU A 123 10.93 10.67 -0.54
N ASN A 124 11.47 9.49 -0.88
CA ASN A 124 11.49 8.96 -2.25
C ASN A 124 11.27 7.45 -2.21
N SER A 125 10.03 7.01 -2.28
CA SER A 125 9.68 5.61 -1.96
C SER A 125 8.55 5.05 -2.83
N PRO A 126 8.68 3.81 -3.30
CA PRO A 126 7.59 3.05 -3.90
C PRO A 126 6.62 2.47 -2.84
N GLY A 127 6.81 2.79 -1.55
CA GLY A 127 6.03 2.23 -0.46
C GLY A 127 6.49 0.82 -0.08
N GLY A 128 5.56 -0.02 0.39
CA GLY A 128 5.87 -1.34 0.94
C GLY A 128 4.95 -1.68 2.12
N SER A 129 5.53 -2.07 3.25
CA SER A 129 4.82 -2.39 4.49
C SER A 129 4.01 -1.20 5.00
N VAL A 130 2.69 -1.33 4.96
CA VAL A 130 1.76 -0.33 5.51
C VAL A 130 1.99 -0.18 7.00
N ARG A 131 2.09 -1.29 7.73
CA ARG A 131 2.30 -1.28 9.18
C ARG A 131 3.54 -0.48 9.56
N ASP A 132 4.68 -0.75 8.91
CA ASP A 132 5.91 -0.01 9.18
C ASP A 132 5.79 1.47 8.80
N ALA A 133 5.07 1.80 7.72
CA ALA A 133 4.82 3.18 7.35
C ALA A 133 3.97 3.92 8.41
N LEU A 134 2.93 3.29 8.96
CA LEU A 134 2.11 3.88 10.02
C LEU A 134 2.92 4.05 11.32
N ASP A 135 3.62 3.00 11.74
CA ASP A 135 4.41 3.00 12.99
C ASP A 135 5.54 4.05 12.92
N LEU A 136 6.30 4.07 11.83
CA LEU A 136 7.34 5.09 11.62
C LEU A 136 6.72 6.49 11.51
N GLY A 137 5.61 6.62 10.80
CA GLY A 137 4.92 7.89 10.66
C GLY A 137 4.45 8.47 12.00
N ARG A 138 3.93 7.65 12.92
CA ARG A 138 3.60 8.11 14.28
C ARG A 138 4.85 8.62 15.02
N SER A 139 5.98 7.93 14.89
CA SER A 139 7.26 8.39 15.46
C SER A 139 7.69 9.74 14.88
N LEU A 140 7.65 9.90 13.55
CA LEU A 140 7.99 11.16 12.87
C LEU A 140 7.06 12.30 13.29
N ARG A 141 5.75 12.06 13.35
CA ARG A 141 4.76 13.03 13.83
C ARG A 141 5.07 13.47 15.26
N SER A 142 5.32 12.51 16.15
CA SER A 142 5.56 12.78 17.58
C SER A 142 6.81 13.62 17.84
N ALA A 143 7.82 13.48 16.97
CA ALA A 143 9.04 14.26 17.01
C ALA A 143 8.93 15.61 16.26
N GLY A 144 7.78 15.93 15.67
CA GLY A 144 7.52 17.24 15.06
C GLY A 144 8.18 17.44 13.69
N PHE A 145 8.52 16.36 12.98
CA PHE A 145 9.17 16.45 11.67
C PHE A 145 8.26 17.09 10.62
N SER A 146 8.85 17.94 9.77
CA SER A 146 8.26 18.28 8.47
C SER A 146 8.58 17.18 7.44
N THR A 147 7.69 16.96 6.47
CA THR A 147 7.91 15.98 5.39
C THR A 147 7.89 16.66 4.04
N ALA A 148 8.71 16.21 3.11
CA ALA A 148 8.78 16.80 1.78
C ALA A 148 9.11 15.77 0.70
N LEU A 149 8.86 16.13 -0.56
CA LEU A 149 9.44 15.49 -1.74
C LEU A 149 10.38 16.46 -2.45
N ARG A 150 11.37 15.96 -3.21
CA ARG A 150 12.11 16.77 -4.20
C ARG A 150 11.39 16.72 -5.55
N ASP A 151 11.77 17.63 -6.44
CA ASP A 151 11.34 17.52 -7.83
C ASP A 151 11.78 16.18 -8.42
N GLY A 152 10.82 15.41 -8.94
CA GLY A 152 11.06 14.10 -9.50
C GLY A 152 11.13 12.95 -8.50
N ASP A 153 10.91 13.19 -7.20
CA ASP A 153 10.71 12.11 -6.23
C ASP A 153 9.29 11.53 -6.33
N ILE A 154 9.15 10.27 -5.95
CA ILE A 154 7.86 9.60 -5.82
C ILE A 154 7.54 9.24 -4.38
N CYS A 155 6.25 9.21 -4.06
CA CYS A 155 5.74 8.71 -2.82
C CYS A 155 4.46 7.90 -3.09
N TYR A 156 4.64 6.61 -3.34
CA TYR A 156 3.57 5.71 -3.76
C TYR A 156 3.22 4.66 -2.70
N SER A 157 2.01 4.12 -2.81
CA SER A 157 1.52 2.99 -2.00
C SER A 157 1.48 3.34 -0.51
N ALA A 158 2.36 2.76 0.31
CA ALA A 158 2.48 3.04 1.75
C ALA A 158 3.25 4.34 2.07
N CYS A 159 4.05 4.88 1.14
CA CYS A 159 4.81 6.11 1.37
C CYS A 159 3.93 7.33 1.75
N PRO A 160 2.76 7.56 1.11
CA PRO A 160 1.84 8.63 1.51
C PRO A 160 1.51 8.69 2.99
N TYR A 161 1.61 7.58 3.74
CA TYR A 161 1.45 7.59 5.19
C TYR A 161 2.60 8.25 5.93
N LEU A 162 3.85 8.05 5.47
CA LEU A 162 5.01 8.79 5.97
C LEU A 162 4.89 10.27 5.61
N LEU A 163 4.45 10.60 4.39
CA LEU A 163 4.22 11.99 3.98
C LEU A 163 3.10 12.64 4.82
N ALA A 164 2.05 11.89 5.12
CA ALA A 164 1.00 12.35 6.02
C ALA A 164 1.52 12.61 7.45
N ALA A 165 2.62 12.01 7.89
CA ALA A 165 3.14 12.23 9.24
C ALA A 165 3.70 13.65 9.49
N GLY A 166 4.01 14.41 8.45
CA GLY A 166 4.63 15.73 8.61
C GLY A 166 3.72 16.77 9.27
N VAL A 167 4.28 17.57 10.19
CA VAL A 167 3.63 18.80 10.74
C VAL A 167 3.36 19.82 9.66
N THR A 168 4.26 19.88 8.69
CA THR A 168 4.10 20.57 7.42
C THR A 168 4.54 19.64 6.30
N ARG A 169 3.96 19.86 5.12
CA ARG A 169 4.15 19.02 3.94
C ARG A 169 4.50 19.89 2.75
N ASP A 170 5.62 19.59 2.10
CA ASP A 170 6.05 20.27 0.88
C ASP A 170 6.11 19.27 -0.28
N ILE A 171 5.32 19.53 -1.31
CA ILE A 171 5.21 18.66 -2.48
C ILE A 171 5.39 19.54 -3.73
N PRO A 172 6.58 19.56 -4.34
CA PRO A 172 6.82 20.35 -5.55
C PRO A 172 6.01 19.80 -6.73
N GLU A 173 5.81 20.61 -7.78
CA GLU A 173 5.00 20.24 -8.96
C GLU A 173 5.47 18.95 -9.65
N GLY A 174 6.78 18.67 -9.67
CA GLY A 174 7.32 17.43 -10.22
C GLY A 174 7.41 16.27 -9.23
N GLY A 175 7.01 16.46 -7.97
CA GLY A 175 6.83 15.39 -7.00
C GLY A 175 5.53 14.62 -7.28
N SER A 176 5.52 13.32 -7.03
CA SER A 176 4.32 12.51 -7.31
C SER A 176 3.88 11.67 -6.11
N VAL A 177 2.59 11.78 -5.79
CA VAL A 177 1.95 11.01 -4.72
C VAL A 177 0.85 10.15 -5.32
N GLY A 178 0.81 8.89 -4.91
CA GLY A 178 -0.11 7.92 -5.49
C GLY A 178 -0.51 6.85 -4.52
N VAL A 179 -1.74 6.37 -4.68
CA VAL A 179 -2.38 5.41 -3.78
C VAL A 179 -2.96 4.23 -4.56
N HIS A 180 -2.98 3.07 -3.94
CA HIS A 180 -3.64 1.87 -4.46
C HIS A 180 -4.06 0.97 -3.29
N GLN A 181 -4.68 -0.18 -3.57
CA GLN A 181 -5.15 -1.03 -2.50
C GLN A 181 -3.98 -1.57 -1.67
N HIS A 182 -4.16 -1.54 -0.36
CA HIS A 182 -3.17 -2.01 0.62
C HIS A 182 -3.28 -3.51 0.79
N TYR A 183 -2.17 -4.22 0.67
CA TYR A 183 -2.07 -5.63 1.03
C TYR A 183 -1.36 -5.74 2.39
N PHE A 184 -2.07 -6.15 3.44
CA PHE A 184 -1.56 -6.23 4.81
C PHE A 184 -0.66 -7.45 5.08
N GLY A 185 0.14 -7.86 4.08
CA GLY A 185 1.13 -8.93 4.24
C GLY A 185 0.53 -10.29 4.63
N GLU A 186 -0.76 -10.52 4.38
CA GLU A 186 -1.38 -11.77 4.77
C GLU A 186 -0.83 -12.92 3.93
N SER A 187 -0.41 -13.99 4.60
CA SER A 187 -0.13 -15.25 3.91
C SER A 187 -1.40 -15.70 3.18
N THR A 188 -1.27 -16.08 1.91
CA THR A 188 -2.28 -16.76 1.08
C THR A 188 -2.82 -18.08 1.68
N ILE A 189 -2.39 -18.42 2.89
CA ILE A 189 -2.73 -19.60 3.67
C ILE A 189 -3.91 -19.33 4.63
N LEU A 190 -4.26 -18.07 4.90
CA LEU A 190 -5.36 -17.74 5.81
C LEU A 190 -6.72 -18.07 5.20
N PRO A 191 -7.68 -18.60 5.99
CA PRO A 191 -9.05 -18.74 5.54
C PRO A 191 -9.63 -17.39 5.11
N ALA A 192 -10.38 -17.36 4.00
CA ALA A 192 -10.88 -16.12 3.39
C ALA A 192 -11.65 -15.20 4.38
N PHE A 193 -12.37 -15.76 5.36
CA PHE A 193 -13.07 -14.94 6.36
C PHE A 193 -12.13 -14.20 7.33
N VAL A 194 -10.99 -14.80 7.69
CA VAL A 194 -9.96 -14.16 8.52
C VAL A 194 -9.30 -13.04 7.74
N ALA A 195 -9.02 -13.31 6.45
CA ALA A 195 -8.46 -12.32 5.56
C ALA A 195 -9.38 -11.08 5.42
N VAL A 196 -10.69 -11.29 5.25
CA VAL A 196 -11.66 -10.20 5.15
C VAL A 196 -11.78 -9.40 6.45
N GLU A 197 -11.81 -10.03 7.63
CA GLU A 197 -11.86 -9.31 8.91
C GLU A 197 -10.63 -8.43 9.12
N ASN A 198 -9.44 -8.97 8.83
CA ASN A 198 -8.17 -8.26 8.98
C ASN A 198 -8.05 -7.10 7.97
N ILE A 199 -8.56 -7.26 6.75
CA ILE A 199 -8.64 -6.16 5.77
C ILE A 199 -9.50 -5.01 6.31
N GLN A 200 -10.69 -5.30 6.85
CA GLN A 200 -11.58 -4.26 7.38
C GLN A 200 -10.97 -3.52 8.57
N ARG A 201 -10.31 -4.26 9.49
CA ARG A 201 -9.61 -3.64 10.61
C ARG A 201 -8.46 -2.76 10.14
N GLY A 202 -7.64 -3.26 9.22
CA GLY A 202 -6.52 -2.51 8.66
C GLY A 202 -6.97 -1.25 7.92
N GLN A 203 -8.09 -1.30 7.20
CA GLN A 203 -8.70 -0.11 6.59
C GLN A 203 -9.11 0.92 7.64
N GLY A 204 -9.77 0.48 8.73
CA GLY A 204 -10.15 1.38 9.83
C GLY A 204 -8.94 2.03 10.51
N GLU A 205 -7.86 1.27 10.71
CA GLU A 205 -6.61 1.78 11.26
C GLU A 205 -5.98 2.85 10.37
N VAL A 206 -5.94 2.61 9.06
CA VAL A 206 -5.47 3.58 8.07
C VAL A 206 -6.34 4.83 8.06
N MET A 207 -7.68 4.70 8.07
CA MET A 207 -8.59 5.85 8.10
C MET A 207 -8.35 6.72 9.34
N ALA A 208 -8.24 6.09 10.51
CA ALA A 208 -7.94 6.77 11.77
C ALA A 208 -6.56 7.45 11.73
N TYR A 209 -5.54 6.77 11.18
CA TYR A 209 -4.23 7.37 11.01
C TYR A 209 -4.26 8.60 10.10
N LEU A 210 -4.95 8.53 8.95
CA LEU A 210 -5.05 9.68 8.05
C LEU A 210 -5.73 10.87 8.73
N ASP A 211 -6.82 10.61 9.46
CA ASP A 211 -7.54 11.62 10.24
C ASP A 211 -6.66 12.24 11.36
N ASP A 212 -5.95 11.41 12.13
CA ASP A 212 -4.96 11.84 13.15
C ASP A 212 -3.88 12.75 12.54
N MET A 213 -3.55 12.52 11.27
CA MET A 213 -2.57 13.30 10.52
C MET A 213 -3.16 14.54 9.83
N GLY A 214 -4.48 14.76 9.89
CA GLY A 214 -5.14 15.87 9.20
C GLY A 214 -5.20 15.68 7.68
N ILE A 215 -5.29 14.43 7.23
CA ILE A 215 -5.58 14.06 5.84
C ILE A 215 -7.01 13.55 5.77
N ASP A 216 -7.81 14.04 4.83
CA ASP A 216 -9.19 13.55 4.63
C ASP A 216 -9.16 12.06 4.24
N PRO A 217 -9.75 11.16 5.05
CA PRO A 217 -9.78 9.73 4.76
C PRO A 217 -10.48 9.37 3.44
N LEU A 218 -11.24 10.29 2.83
CA LEU A 218 -11.84 10.10 1.50
C LEU A 218 -10.81 9.85 0.39
N VAL A 219 -9.53 10.19 0.58
CA VAL A 219 -8.45 9.78 -0.33
C VAL A 219 -8.43 8.26 -0.54
N MET A 220 -8.84 7.49 0.47
CA MET A 220 -8.89 6.03 0.39
C MET A 220 -9.87 5.52 -0.66
N ARG A 221 -10.84 6.32 -1.11
CA ARG A 221 -11.73 5.91 -2.22
C ARG A 221 -10.93 5.55 -3.47
N HIS A 222 -9.84 6.27 -3.73
CA HIS A 222 -8.95 6.05 -4.88
C HIS A 222 -8.05 4.84 -4.65
N ALA A 223 -7.53 4.70 -3.43
CA ALA A 223 -6.72 3.57 -3.02
C ALA A 223 -7.50 2.25 -3.19
N LEU A 224 -8.69 2.17 -2.59
CA LEU A 224 -9.47 0.94 -2.49
C LEU A 224 -10.01 0.41 -3.83
N VAL A 225 -10.20 1.28 -4.82
CA VAL A 225 -10.67 0.88 -6.17
C VAL A 225 -9.52 0.61 -7.14
N THR A 226 -8.27 0.88 -6.76
CA THR A 226 -7.11 0.72 -7.64
C THR A 226 -6.39 -0.62 -7.35
N PRO A 227 -6.21 -1.49 -8.37
CA PRO A 227 -5.45 -2.74 -8.29
C PRO A 227 -4.04 -2.60 -7.72
N PRO A 228 -3.42 -3.65 -7.11
CA PRO A 228 -2.06 -3.55 -6.57
C PRO A 228 -0.98 -3.39 -7.64
N ASP A 229 -1.27 -3.81 -8.86
CA ASP A 229 -0.42 -3.65 -10.04
C ASP A 229 -0.68 -2.33 -10.79
N GLU A 230 -1.50 -1.46 -10.20
CA GLU A 230 -1.80 -0.12 -10.68
C GLU A 230 -1.62 0.91 -9.54
N ILE A 231 -1.55 2.19 -9.91
CA ILE A 231 -1.43 3.30 -8.96
C ILE A 231 -2.30 4.45 -9.43
N TYR A 232 -3.14 4.98 -8.54
CA TYR A 232 -3.88 6.19 -8.78
C TYR A 232 -3.02 7.36 -8.32
N VAL A 233 -2.56 8.17 -9.26
CA VAL A 233 -1.75 9.34 -8.93
C VAL A 233 -2.67 10.53 -8.64
N LEU A 234 -2.47 11.15 -7.48
CA LEU A 234 -3.23 12.31 -7.05
C LEU A 234 -2.83 13.54 -7.86
N LEU A 235 -3.81 14.27 -8.36
CA LEU A 235 -3.60 15.58 -8.98
C LEU A 235 -3.32 16.65 -7.91
N PRO A 236 -2.69 17.79 -8.26
CA PRO A 236 -2.47 18.89 -7.32
C PRO A 236 -3.76 19.38 -6.63
N GLU A 237 -4.88 19.36 -7.34
CA GLU A 237 -6.19 19.74 -6.79
C GLU A 237 -6.67 18.74 -5.73
N GLU A 238 -6.42 17.44 -5.95
CA GLU A 238 -6.77 16.39 -4.99
C GLU A 238 -5.82 16.39 -3.79
N LEU A 239 -4.52 16.69 -3.99
CA LEU A 239 -3.57 16.85 -2.90
C LEU A 239 -3.98 17.97 -1.94
N ARG A 240 -4.48 19.10 -2.47
CA ARG A 240 -5.07 20.17 -1.65
C ARG A 240 -6.37 19.71 -1.01
N ALA A 241 -7.30 19.15 -1.79
CA ALA A 241 -8.61 18.74 -1.30
C ALA A 241 -8.54 17.71 -0.16
N TYR A 242 -7.55 16.81 -0.19
CA TYR A 242 -7.34 15.82 0.85
C TYR A 242 -6.40 16.28 1.98
N GLY A 243 -5.83 17.49 1.94
CA GLY A 243 -4.99 18.05 3.02
C GLY A 243 -3.50 17.66 2.97
N PHE A 244 -3.03 17.08 1.86
CA PHE A 244 -1.59 16.84 1.65
C PHE A 244 -0.83 18.15 1.39
N LEU A 245 -1.45 19.08 0.68
CA LEU A 245 -0.95 20.44 0.50
C LEU A 245 -1.74 21.36 1.43
N GLN A 246 -1.04 22.10 2.29
CA GLN A 246 -1.68 23.13 3.12
C GLN A 246 -2.04 24.33 2.24
N GLU A 247 -3.18 24.96 2.51
CA GLU A 247 -3.47 26.27 1.93
C GLU A 247 -2.45 27.27 2.49
N ILE A 248 -1.79 28.01 1.60
CA ILE A 248 -0.99 29.15 2.01
C ILE A 248 -2.03 30.22 2.36
N ASP A 249 -2.25 30.44 3.65
CA ASP A 249 -2.97 31.63 4.10
C ASP A 249 -2.10 32.84 3.71
N ASP A 250 -2.46 33.50 2.61
CA ASP A 250 -1.89 34.78 2.23
C ASP A 250 -2.38 35.85 3.23
N GLU A 251 -1.65 36.05 4.34
CA GLU A 251 -1.78 37.23 5.22
C GLU A 251 -1.14 38.50 4.63
#